data_AF-A0A966R115-F1
#
_entry.id   AF-A0A966R115-F1
#
_cell.length_a   1.000
_cell.length_b   1.000
_cell.length_c   1.000
_cell.angle_alpha   90.00
_cell.angle_beta   90.00
_cell.angle_gamma   90.00
#
_symmetry.space_group_name_H-M   'P 1'
#
loop_
_entity.id
_entity.type
_entity.pdbx_description
1 polymer ?
#
loop_
_entity_poly.entity_id
_entity_poly.type
_entity_poly.pdbx_seq_one_letter_code
_entity_poly.pdbx_strand_id
1 'polypeptide(L)'
;MALKNVDEYKGAASELYNSLTRWKPFEHSMVGWFDAEWMFGIDKFDVIISNPPWGAKLTADEKMILKSTYPSIDSSTPNSFAYFIGLALQLNAQVLTYVLPDSIMTKDYAKTRALLRPFLTNLNWYQNSGVPEKFRPFIYVEHDVCVMVATQELSDEVHYCRYDYIPTKIIKNEWIASKEVTIRPAFEYVFNLLATDDDYKILDKLTKHEPLSIKLQCHEGIHTGNSRDILFSKETKGNFKPLFYGGGAGDTIDDYVSQTSGWFVDYRSEIVSKSEGNYASLRDERIFSNPKLYVTRTGNPLKVFLDEGTYASNNFFSLQLKDYSKNSVEELKLILPFINSQVNIL
;
A
#
# COMPACT_ATOMS: atom_id res chain seq x y z
N MET A 1 -7.01 -47.53 21.89
CA MET A 1 -8.46 -47.81 21.98
C MET A 1 -9.29 -46.54 21.75
N ALA A 2 -8.88 -45.36 22.23
CA ALA A 2 -9.59 -44.09 22.01
C ALA A 2 -9.68 -43.64 20.53
N LEU A 3 -8.62 -43.83 19.73
CA LEU A 3 -8.57 -43.37 18.33
C LEU A 3 -9.62 -44.02 17.39
N LYS A 4 -10.12 -45.23 17.70
CA LYS A 4 -11.11 -45.92 16.87
C LYS A 4 -12.52 -45.36 17.00
N ASN A 5 -12.87 -44.78 18.15
CA ASN A 5 -14.23 -44.30 18.42
C ASN A 5 -14.52 -42.92 17.82
N VAL A 6 -13.50 -42.18 17.40
CA VAL A 6 -13.65 -40.78 16.95
C VAL A 6 -13.95 -40.73 15.45
N ASP A 7 -13.32 -41.62 14.67
CA ASP A 7 -13.54 -41.74 13.23
C ASP A 7 -14.98 -42.22 12.87
N GLU A 8 -15.69 -42.86 13.82
CA GLU A 8 -17.09 -43.31 13.65
C GLU A 8 -18.13 -42.21 13.89
N TYR A 9 -17.85 -41.22 14.74
CA TYR A 9 -18.82 -40.16 15.11
C TYR A 9 -18.38 -38.81 14.55
N LYS A 10 -18.86 -38.43 13.37
CA LYS A 10 -18.40 -37.26 12.59
C LYS A 10 -19.03 -35.90 13.02
N GLY A 11 -18.92 -35.54 14.29
CA GLY A 11 -19.32 -34.20 14.78
C GLY A 11 -18.13 -33.24 14.90
N ALA A 12 -18.37 -31.91 14.95
CA ALA A 12 -17.30 -30.92 15.16
C ALA A 12 -16.48 -31.16 16.44
N ALA A 13 -17.12 -31.64 17.51
CA ALA A 13 -16.45 -32.05 18.76
C ALA A 13 -15.51 -33.25 18.56
N SER A 14 -15.82 -34.13 17.59
CA SER A 14 -15.01 -35.29 17.24
C SER A 14 -13.76 -34.89 16.45
N GLU A 15 -13.87 -33.92 15.54
CA GLU A 15 -12.72 -33.40 14.77
C GLU A 15 -11.71 -32.66 15.66
N LEU A 16 -12.18 -31.85 16.61
CA LEU A 16 -11.31 -31.15 17.57
C LEU A 16 -10.62 -32.15 18.52
N TYR A 17 -11.36 -33.14 19.01
CA TYR A 17 -10.80 -34.22 19.84
C TYR A 17 -9.75 -35.04 19.07
N ASN A 18 -10.01 -35.38 17.81
CA ASN A 18 -9.04 -36.02 16.93
C ASN A 18 -7.79 -35.16 16.73
N SER A 19 -7.97 -33.86 16.55
CA SER A 19 -6.87 -32.90 16.38
C SER A 19 -6.00 -32.80 17.63
N LEU A 20 -6.61 -32.74 18.82
CA LEU A 20 -5.92 -32.69 20.10
C LEU A 20 -5.16 -33.97 20.41
N THR A 21 -5.77 -35.14 20.20
CA THR A 21 -5.11 -36.44 20.47
C THR A 21 -3.90 -36.71 19.58
N ARG A 22 -3.85 -36.08 18.41
CA ARG A 22 -2.73 -36.17 17.45
C ARG A 22 -1.74 -35.01 17.59
N TRP A 23 -2.10 -33.96 18.32
CA TRP A 23 -1.23 -32.82 18.54
C TRP A 23 -0.07 -33.20 19.45
N LYS A 24 1.14 -32.84 19.03
CA LYS A 24 2.37 -33.09 19.76
C LYS A 24 3.01 -31.74 20.08
N PRO A 25 2.71 -31.12 21.23
CA PRO A 25 3.08 -29.74 21.56
C PRO A 25 4.58 -29.45 21.55
N PHE A 26 5.41 -30.48 21.68
CA PHE A 26 6.87 -30.38 21.71
C PHE A 26 7.55 -30.80 20.41
N GLU A 27 6.78 -31.18 19.38
CA GLU A 27 7.34 -31.35 18.04
C GLU A 27 7.44 -29.99 17.34
N HIS A 28 8.57 -29.72 16.67
CA HIS A 28 8.78 -28.52 15.87
C HIS A 28 8.06 -28.59 14.50
N SER A 29 6.92 -29.25 14.43
CA SER A 29 6.13 -29.44 13.21
C SER A 29 4.96 -28.45 13.16
N MET A 30 4.51 -28.13 11.94
CA MET A 30 3.36 -27.27 11.74
C MET A 30 2.08 -27.95 12.26
N VAL A 31 1.23 -27.17 12.94
CA VAL A 31 -0.11 -27.60 13.36
C VAL A 31 -1.15 -26.80 12.57
N GLY A 32 -2.08 -27.49 11.90
CA GLY A 32 -3.07 -26.88 11.01
C GLY A 32 -4.32 -26.32 11.71
N TRP A 33 -4.34 -26.29 13.04
CA TRP A 33 -5.44 -25.78 13.86
C TRP A 33 -4.87 -25.06 15.08
N PHE A 34 -5.67 -24.18 15.68
CA PHE A 34 -5.31 -23.47 16.90
C PHE A 34 -6.57 -23.23 17.74
N ASP A 35 -6.52 -23.60 19.01
CA ASP A 35 -7.54 -23.29 20.01
C ASP A 35 -6.86 -23.13 21.37
N ALA A 36 -6.90 -21.94 21.94
CA ALA A 36 -6.14 -21.61 23.15
C ALA A 36 -6.62 -22.38 24.38
N GLU A 37 -7.94 -22.61 24.50
CA GLU A 37 -8.54 -23.29 25.64
C GLU A 37 -8.17 -24.78 25.59
N TRP A 38 -8.31 -25.41 24.43
CA TRP A 38 -8.01 -26.83 24.29
C TRP A 38 -6.51 -27.14 24.31
N MET A 39 -5.68 -26.26 23.74
CA MET A 39 -4.23 -26.46 23.69
C MET A 39 -3.53 -26.13 25.02
N PHE A 40 -3.94 -25.05 25.68
CA PHE A 40 -3.20 -24.47 26.80
C PHE A 40 -4.03 -24.25 28.07
N GLY A 41 -5.35 -24.45 28.00
CA GLY A 41 -6.25 -24.17 29.13
C GLY A 41 -6.39 -22.68 29.44
N ILE A 42 -6.20 -21.81 28.44
CA ILE A 42 -6.28 -20.35 28.60
C ILE A 42 -7.23 -19.75 27.56
N ASP A 43 -7.88 -18.66 27.94
CA ASP A 43 -8.79 -17.89 27.10
C ASP A 43 -8.14 -16.64 26.48
N LYS A 44 -6.98 -16.23 27.02
CA LYS A 44 -6.24 -15.04 26.59
C LYS A 44 -4.73 -15.21 26.77
N PHE A 45 -3.97 -14.34 26.12
CA PHE A 45 -2.52 -14.25 26.25
C PHE A 45 -2.11 -12.93 26.90
N ASP A 46 -1.06 -12.93 27.73
CA ASP A 46 -0.50 -11.67 28.21
C ASP A 46 0.25 -10.94 27.10
N VAL A 47 1.01 -11.68 26.30
CA VAL A 47 1.84 -11.13 25.23
C VAL A 47 1.74 -12.03 24.00
N ILE A 48 1.51 -11.42 22.84
CA ILE A 48 1.69 -12.05 21.52
C ILE A 48 2.84 -11.34 20.83
N ILE A 49 3.86 -12.10 20.43
CA ILE A 49 5.00 -11.63 19.63
C ILE A 49 5.00 -12.42 18.33
N SER A 50 4.95 -11.74 17.19
CA SER A 50 4.80 -12.40 15.90
C SER A 50 5.56 -11.71 14.76
N ASN A 51 6.16 -12.52 13.89
CA ASN A 51 6.54 -12.14 12.54
C ASN A 51 5.63 -12.94 11.58
N PRO A 52 4.37 -12.50 11.37
CA PRO A 52 3.41 -13.26 10.59
C PRO A 52 3.85 -13.32 9.12
N PRO A 53 3.37 -14.30 8.34
CA PRO A 53 3.68 -14.36 6.92
C PRO A 53 3.13 -13.15 6.17
N TRP A 54 3.95 -12.54 5.32
CA TRP A 54 3.56 -11.45 4.43
C TRP A 54 3.22 -12.02 3.06
N GLY A 55 2.03 -11.71 2.53
CA GLY A 55 1.66 -12.12 1.17
C GLY A 55 1.46 -13.62 0.95
N ALA A 56 1.02 -14.40 1.95
CA ALA A 56 0.75 -15.82 1.78
C ALA A 56 -0.27 -16.08 0.65
N LYS A 57 -0.06 -17.17 -0.11
CA LYS A 57 -0.98 -17.62 -1.13
C LYS A 57 -2.21 -18.23 -0.47
N LEU A 58 -3.35 -17.56 -0.60
CA LEU A 58 -4.65 -18.02 -0.10
C LEU A 58 -5.56 -18.36 -1.28
N THR A 59 -6.22 -19.51 -1.20
CA THR A 59 -7.31 -19.92 -2.08
C THR A 59 -8.52 -18.99 -1.96
N ALA A 60 -9.47 -19.09 -2.90
CA ALA A 60 -10.70 -18.29 -2.85
C ALA A 60 -11.53 -18.59 -1.58
N ASP A 61 -11.62 -19.87 -1.20
CA ASP A 61 -12.38 -20.31 -0.03
C ASP A 61 -11.73 -19.84 1.27
N GLU A 62 -10.41 -19.99 1.42
CA GLU A 62 -9.68 -19.47 2.59
C GLU A 62 -9.85 -17.95 2.73
N LYS A 63 -9.77 -17.20 1.61
CA LYS A 63 -10.04 -15.76 1.62
C LYS A 63 -11.46 -15.45 2.08
N MET A 64 -12.44 -16.22 1.66
CA MET A 64 -13.84 -16.03 2.04
C MET A 64 -14.04 -16.28 3.53
N ILE A 65 -13.48 -17.38 4.06
CA ILE A 65 -13.51 -17.71 5.48
C ILE A 65 -12.86 -16.59 6.28
N LEU A 66 -11.62 -16.19 5.94
CA LEU A 66 -10.89 -15.14 6.67
C LEU A 66 -11.63 -13.79 6.66
N LYS A 67 -12.24 -13.40 5.52
CA LYS A 67 -13.07 -12.20 5.43
C LYS A 67 -14.29 -12.26 6.32
N SER A 68 -14.94 -13.43 6.41
CA SER A 68 -16.09 -13.63 7.27
C SER A 68 -15.71 -13.65 8.75
N THR A 69 -14.55 -14.23 9.09
CA THR A 69 -14.05 -14.32 10.47
C THR A 69 -13.56 -12.96 10.98
N TYR A 70 -12.94 -12.15 10.11
CA TYR A 70 -12.32 -10.87 10.46
C TYR A 70 -12.88 -9.71 9.61
N PRO A 71 -14.18 -9.39 9.71
CA PRO A 71 -14.83 -8.40 8.82
C PRO A 71 -14.31 -6.97 9.00
N SER A 72 -13.71 -6.67 10.16
CA SER A 72 -13.14 -5.37 10.48
C SER A 72 -11.68 -5.21 10.02
N ILE A 73 -11.06 -6.28 9.50
CA ILE A 73 -9.71 -6.26 8.93
C ILE A 73 -9.78 -6.02 7.43
N ASP A 74 -8.87 -5.21 6.89
CA ASP A 74 -8.80 -4.95 5.45
C ASP A 74 -8.41 -6.21 4.68
N SER A 75 -9.07 -6.42 3.55
CA SER A 75 -8.99 -7.68 2.79
C SER A 75 -8.88 -7.51 1.28
N SER A 76 -8.79 -6.26 0.81
CA SER A 76 -8.60 -5.84 -0.58
C SER A 76 -7.16 -6.05 -1.06
N THR A 77 -6.17 -5.90 -0.16
CA THR A 77 -4.75 -6.08 -0.45
C THR A 77 -4.27 -7.45 0.04
N PRO A 78 -3.63 -8.29 -0.79
CA PRO A 78 -3.29 -9.67 -0.45
C PRO A 78 -2.08 -9.75 0.50
N ASN A 79 -2.17 -9.20 1.71
CA ASN A 79 -1.20 -9.51 2.76
C ASN A 79 -1.87 -10.24 3.92
N SER A 80 -1.50 -11.50 4.08
CA SER A 80 -1.96 -12.41 5.13
C SER A 80 -1.70 -11.92 6.56
N PHE A 81 -0.69 -11.07 6.78
CA PHE A 81 -0.35 -10.57 8.12
C PHE A 81 -1.53 -9.87 8.81
N ALA A 82 -2.41 -9.21 8.05
CA ALA A 82 -3.52 -8.44 8.62
C ALA A 82 -4.52 -9.35 9.36
N TYR A 83 -4.74 -10.57 8.86
CA TYR A 83 -5.59 -11.54 9.55
C TYR A 83 -4.99 -12.04 10.86
N PHE A 84 -3.66 -12.08 10.99
CA PHE A 84 -3.01 -12.42 12.25
C PHE A 84 -3.19 -11.32 13.30
N ILE A 85 -3.26 -10.05 12.89
CA ILE A 85 -3.67 -8.96 13.79
C ILE A 85 -5.11 -9.17 14.24
N GLY A 86 -6.02 -9.51 13.31
CA GLY A 86 -7.40 -9.85 13.63
C GLY A 86 -7.53 -10.98 14.66
N LEU A 87 -6.79 -12.07 14.47
CA LEU A 87 -6.72 -13.18 15.42
C LEU A 87 -6.23 -12.72 16.80
N ALA A 88 -5.13 -11.97 16.85
CA ALA A 88 -4.57 -11.56 18.13
C ALA A 88 -5.45 -10.58 18.90
N LEU A 89 -6.21 -9.73 18.21
CA LEU A 89 -7.25 -8.90 18.82
C LEU A 89 -8.38 -9.77 19.40
N GLN A 90 -8.80 -10.84 18.70
CA GLN A 90 -9.80 -11.80 19.23
C GLN A 90 -9.30 -12.57 20.45
N LEU A 91 -8.00 -12.88 20.51
CA LEU A 91 -7.35 -13.53 21.65
C LEU A 91 -7.14 -12.59 22.85
N ASN A 92 -7.64 -11.35 22.77
CA ASN A 92 -7.63 -10.35 23.85
C ASN A 92 -6.28 -10.18 24.53
N ALA A 93 -5.18 -10.21 23.75
CA ALA A 93 -3.87 -10.14 24.35
C ALA A 93 -3.58 -8.77 24.95
N GLN A 94 -2.89 -8.75 26.11
CA GLN A 94 -2.57 -7.48 26.78
C GLN A 94 -1.55 -6.65 26.00
N VAL A 95 -0.58 -7.32 25.38
CA VAL A 95 0.45 -6.72 24.53
C VAL A 95 0.56 -7.47 23.21
N LEU A 96 0.56 -6.73 22.12
CA LEU A 96 0.76 -7.21 20.76
C LEU A 96 2.05 -6.62 20.22
N THR A 97 2.99 -7.47 19.79
CA THR A 97 4.22 -7.05 19.12
C THR A 97 4.34 -7.74 17.77
N TYR A 98 4.44 -6.96 16.71
CA TYR A 98 4.48 -7.48 15.35
C TYR A 98 5.65 -6.93 14.54
N VAL A 99 6.32 -7.80 13.79
CA VAL A 99 7.20 -7.43 12.68
C VAL A 99 6.38 -7.47 11.38
N LEU A 100 6.18 -6.33 10.74
CA LEU A 100 5.27 -6.14 9.60
C LEU A 100 5.99 -5.43 8.44
N PRO A 101 5.49 -5.55 7.20
CA PRO A 101 5.95 -4.68 6.13
C PRO A 101 5.42 -3.26 6.40
N ASP A 102 6.23 -2.25 6.09
CA ASP A 102 5.91 -0.82 6.19
C ASP A 102 4.55 -0.44 5.58
N SER A 103 4.08 -1.21 4.59
CA SER A 103 2.78 -1.03 3.96
C SER A 103 1.58 -0.91 4.90
N ILE A 104 1.62 -1.53 6.10
CA ILE A 104 0.56 -1.37 7.10
C ILE A 104 0.38 0.09 7.51
N MET A 105 1.46 0.88 7.48
CA MET A 105 1.46 2.28 7.89
C MET A 105 0.72 3.19 6.90
N THR A 106 0.71 2.87 5.60
CA THR A 106 0.27 3.82 4.56
C THR A 106 -0.73 3.28 3.53
N LYS A 107 -0.66 2.00 3.14
CA LYS A 107 -1.48 1.45 2.04
C LYS A 107 -2.95 1.22 2.47
N ASP A 108 -3.71 0.49 1.67
CA ASP A 108 -5.12 0.15 1.91
C ASP A 108 -5.31 -0.81 3.11
N TYR A 109 -5.05 -0.28 4.29
CA TYR A 109 -5.19 -0.88 5.63
C TYR A 109 -5.92 0.07 6.60
N ALA A 110 -6.79 0.93 6.07
CA ALA A 110 -7.44 1.99 6.83
C ALA A 110 -8.24 1.44 8.03
N LYS A 111 -9.00 0.36 7.83
CA LYS A 111 -9.81 -0.25 8.90
C LYS A 111 -8.92 -0.88 9.97
N THR A 112 -7.88 -1.58 9.53
CA THR A 112 -6.91 -2.25 10.40
C THR A 112 -6.16 -1.23 11.27
N ARG A 113 -5.71 -0.12 10.67
CA ARG A 113 -5.10 0.99 11.42
C ARG A 113 -6.07 1.65 12.37
N ALA A 114 -7.33 1.86 11.96
CA ALA A 114 -8.37 2.42 12.83
C ALA A 114 -8.60 1.55 14.08
N LEU A 115 -8.62 0.22 13.93
CA LEU A 115 -8.75 -0.72 15.04
C LEU A 115 -7.54 -0.68 15.99
N LEU A 116 -6.33 -0.54 15.43
CA LEU A 116 -5.09 -0.54 16.20
C LEU A 116 -4.80 0.78 16.91
N ARG A 117 -5.27 1.90 16.35
CA ARG A 117 -4.96 3.26 16.84
C ARG A 117 -5.10 3.43 18.36
N PRO A 118 -6.18 3.00 19.03
CA PRO A 118 -6.33 3.18 20.48
C PRO A 118 -5.21 2.50 21.27
N PHE A 119 -4.78 1.32 20.80
CA PHE A 119 -3.84 0.45 21.48
C PHE A 119 -2.38 0.70 21.10
N LEU A 120 -2.11 1.35 19.97
CA LEU A 120 -0.75 1.58 19.47
C LEU A 120 0.10 2.39 20.46
N THR A 121 1.22 1.87 20.93
CA THR A 121 2.11 2.58 21.87
C THR A 121 3.49 2.84 21.30
N ASN A 122 4.03 1.92 20.49
CA ASN A 122 5.30 2.10 19.80
C ASN A 122 5.19 1.70 18.34
N LEU A 123 5.85 2.48 17.48
CA LEU A 123 6.04 2.13 16.08
C LEU A 123 7.47 2.44 15.66
N ASN A 124 8.21 1.39 15.37
CA ASN A 124 9.58 1.47 14.93
C ASN A 124 9.62 1.17 13.42
N TRP A 125 10.16 2.06 12.61
CA TRP A 125 10.34 1.86 11.18
C TRP A 125 11.82 1.72 10.83
N TYR A 126 12.16 0.67 10.11
CA TYR A 126 13.50 0.32 9.65
C TYR A 126 13.57 0.42 8.13
N GLN A 127 14.43 1.30 7.65
CA GLN A 127 14.82 1.31 6.24
C GLN A 127 15.54 0.00 5.91
N ASN A 128 15.12 -0.62 4.82
CA ASN A 128 15.65 -1.91 4.39
C ASN A 128 15.76 -1.96 2.85
N SER A 129 14.79 -1.36 2.15
CA SER A 129 14.87 -1.16 0.69
C SER A 129 15.95 -0.13 0.35
N GLY A 130 16.78 -0.40 -0.65
CA GLY A 130 17.89 0.48 -1.05
C GLY A 130 19.06 0.57 -0.07
N VAL A 131 19.02 -0.17 1.05
CA VAL A 131 20.10 -0.24 2.04
C VAL A 131 21.07 -1.39 1.70
N PRO A 132 22.40 -1.26 1.86
CA PRO A 132 23.32 -2.39 1.66
C PRO A 132 23.07 -3.53 2.64
N GLU A 133 23.21 -4.78 2.19
CA GLU A 133 22.94 -6.01 2.97
C GLU A 133 23.49 -5.98 4.39
N LYS A 134 24.74 -5.52 4.58
CA LYS A 134 25.39 -5.48 5.90
C LYS A 134 24.69 -4.62 6.95
N PHE A 135 23.78 -3.74 6.52
CA PHE A 135 22.99 -2.86 7.38
C PHE A 135 21.51 -3.23 7.42
N ARG A 136 21.06 -4.19 6.59
CA ARG A 136 19.66 -4.62 6.52
C ARG A 136 19.33 -5.49 7.75
N PRO A 137 18.27 -5.17 8.52
CA PRO A 137 17.76 -6.10 9.53
C PRO A 137 17.21 -7.40 8.92
N PHE A 138 16.72 -7.34 7.68
CA PHE A 138 16.18 -8.49 6.95
C PHE A 138 16.76 -8.54 5.53
N ILE A 139 17.89 -9.25 5.36
CA ILE A 139 18.69 -9.26 4.12
C ILE A 139 17.93 -9.75 2.87
N TYR A 140 16.96 -10.66 3.04
CA TYR A 140 16.16 -11.26 1.96
C TYR A 140 14.80 -10.58 1.75
N VAL A 141 14.58 -9.43 2.37
CA VAL A 141 13.33 -8.66 2.26
C VAL A 141 13.64 -7.38 1.47
N GLU A 142 12.84 -7.12 0.43
CA GLU A 142 13.01 -5.93 -0.44
C GLU A 142 12.07 -4.76 -0.07
N HIS A 143 11.39 -4.89 1.06
CA HIS A 143 10.53 -3.87 1.65
C HIS A 143 11.14 -3.34 2.94
N ASP A 144 10.77 -2.11 3.27
CA ASP A 144 10.99 -1.59 4.61
C ASP A 144 10.14 -2.35 5.62
N VAL A 145 10.62 -2.36 6.87
CA VAL A 145 10.05 -3.17 7.94
C VAL A 145 9.64 -2.27 9.07
N CYS A 146 8.48 -2.53 9.68
CA CYS A 146 8.12 -1.90 10.94
C CYS A 146 7.93 -2.92 12.06
N VAL A 147 8.28 -2.51 13.27
CA VAL A 147 7.93 -3.21 14.50
C VAL A 147 6.89 -2.38 15.23
N MET A 148 5.72 -2.97 15.42
CA MET A 148 4.58 -2.33 16.07
C MET A 148 4.38 -2.94 17.44
N VAL A 149 4.15 -2.10 18.46
CA VAL A 149 3.70 -2.52 19.79
C VAL A 149 2.35 -1.87 20.06
N ALA A 150 1.38 -2.69 20.44
CA ALA A 150 0.07 -2.23 20.88
C ALA A 150 -0.26 -2.85 22.25
N THR A 151 -0.86 -2.07 23.14
CA THR A 151 -1.20 -2.48 24.51
C THR A 151 -2.66 -2.18 24.83
N GLN A 152 -3.27 -2.98 25.71
CA GLN A 152 -4.63 -2.70 26.20
C GLN A 152 -4.69 -1.45 27.08
N GLU A 153 -3.57 -1.04 27.68
CA GLU A 153 -3.44 0.27 28.30
C GLU A 153 -3.50 1.34 27.21
N LEU A 154 -4.54 2.18 27.29
CA LEU A 154 -4.78 3.23 26.32
C LEU A 154 -3.86 4.43 26.59
N SER A 155 -3.37 5.01 25.50
CA SER A 155 -2.58 6.23 25.51
C SER A 155 -3.03 7.13 24.37
N ASP A 156 -3.01 8.45 24.58
CA ASP A 156 -3.23 9.44 23.52
C ASP A 156 -1.95 9.68 22.71
N GLU A 157 -0.83 9.13 23.14
CA GLU A 157 0.49 9.31 22.56
C GLU A 157 1.04 8.01 21.97
N VAL A 158 1.91 8.15 20.98
CA VAL A 158 2.68 7.06 20.38
C VAL A 158 4.15 7.43 20.33
N HIS A 159 5.00 6.48 20.69
CA HIS A 159 6.45 6.59 20.56
C HIS A 159 6.86 6.13 19.17
N TYR A 160 7.36 7.06 18.37
CA TYR A 160 7.89 6.78 17.05
C TYR A 160 9.40 6.66 17.09
N CYS A 161 9.92 5.67 16.36
CA CYS A 161 11.33 5.49 16.15
C CYS A 161 11.60 5.18 14.68
N ARG A 162 12.50 5.92 14.06
CA ARG A 162 12.92 5.72 12.67
C ARG A 162 14.41 5.40 12.61
N TYR A 163 14.75 4.34 11.88
CA TYR A 163 16.12 3.90 11.64
C TYR A 163 16.50 4.21 10.19
N ASP A 164 17.18 5.33 10.00
CA ASP A 164 17.59 5.84 8.69
C ASP A 164 19.00 5.37 8.32
N TYR A 165 19.18 4.89 7.09
CA TYR A 165 20.49 4.58 6.55
C TYR A 165 21.15 5.84 6.00
N ILE A 166 22.35 6.11 6.48
CA ILE A 166 23.31 6.96 5.79
C ILE A 166 24.48 6.08 5.33
N PRO A 167 25.22 6.44 4.26
CA PRO A 167 26.23 5.56 3.64
C PRO A 167 27.18 4.80 4.59
N THR A 168 27.45 5.38 5.77
CA THR A 168 28.36 4.84 6.77
C THR A 168 27.70 4.11 7.95
N LYS A 169 26.42 4.36 8.28
CA LYS A 169 25.77 3.84 9.49
C LYS A 169 24.24 3.96 9.45
N ILE A 170 23.59 3.30 10.40
CA ILE A 170 22.18 3.56 10.74
C ILE A 170 22.11 4.68 11.79
N ILE A 171 21.21 5.64 11.59
CA ILE A 171 20.87 6.69 12.54
C ILE A 171 19.48 6.40 13.12
N LYS A 172 19.38 6.45 14.45
CA LYS A 172 18.11 6.32 15.16
C LYS A 172 17.56 7.73 15.45
N ASN A 173 16.34 7.99 15.02
CA ASN A 173 15.56 9.18 15.36
C ASN A 173 14.33 8.75 16.17
N GLU A 174 14.06 9.38 17.30
CA GLU A 174 12.95 9.01 18.19
C GLU A 174 12.22 10.25 18.70
N TRP A 175 10.89 10.16 18.80
CA TRP A 175 10.03 11.21 19.31
C TRP A 175 8.69 10.64 19.79
N ILE A 176 7.95 11.46 20.51
CA ILE A 176 6.58 11.16 20.96
C ILE A 176 5.63 12.03 20.13
N ALA A 177 4.52 11.45 19.68
CA ALA A 177 3.52 12.13 18.88
C ALA A 177 2.12 11.91 19.45
N SER A 178 1.27 12.94 19.38
CA SER A 178 -0.15 12.82 19.71
C SER A 178 -0.89 12.06 18.59
N LYS A 179 -1.58 10.97 18.93
CA LYS A 179 -2.38 10.18 17.98
C LYS A 179 -3.53 10.99 17.37
N GLU A 180 -4.04 11.99 18.08
CA GLU A 180 -5.09 12.88 17.58
C GLU A 180 -4.55 13.79 16.48
N VAL A 181 -3.31 14.25 16.64
CA VAL A 181 -2.64 15.09 15.64
C VAL A 181 -2.14 14.26 14.47
N THR A 182 -1.55 13.09 14.70
CA THR A 182 -0.79 12.38 13.65
C THR A 182 -1.56 11.26 12.95
N ILE A 183 -2.55 10.64 13.60
CA ILE A 183 -3.27 9.47 13.09
C ILE A 183 -4.76 9.84 12.88
N ARG A 184 -5.04 10.58 11.81
CA ARG A 184 -6.36 11.19 11.56
C ARG A 184 -7.25 10.35 10.62
N PRO A 185 -8.58 10.33 10.84
CA PRO A 185 -9.52 9.69 9.91
C PRO A 185 -9.46 10.25 8.48
N ALA A 186 -9.22 11.56 8.34
CA ALA A 186 -9.12 12.24 7.05
C ALA A 186 -7.97 11.72 6.16
N PHE A 187 -6.99 11.07 6.78
CA PHE A 187 -5.86 10.41 6.10
C PHE A 187 -5.90 8.90 6.31
N GLU A 188 -7.11 8.32 6.43
CA GLU A 188 -7.28 6.87 6.55
C GLU A 188 -6.44 6.25 7.67
N TYR A 189 -6.24 7.00 8.76
CA TYR A 189 -5.45 6.62 9.93
C TYR A 189 -4.00 6.23 9.63
N VAL A 190 -3.39 6.80 8.58
CA VAL A 190 -1.99 6.55 8.23
C VAL A 190 -1.05 6.82 9.41
N PHE A 191 -0.02 5.97 9.58
CA PHE A 191 1.05 6.17 10.55
C PHE A 191 2.23 6.87 9.86
N ASN A 192 2.22 8.20 9.82
CA ASN A 192 3.24 8.97 9.12
C ASN A 192 4.41 9.32 10.06
N LEU A 193 5.56 8.67 9.86
CA LEU A 193 6.80 8.89 10.61
C LEU A 193 7.75 9.90 9.94
N LEU A 194 7.29 10.55 8.85
CA LEU A 194 8.03 11.60 8.16
C LEU A 194 7.49 12.99 8.51
N ALA A 195 6.19 13.10 8.74
CA ALA A 195 5.55 14.37 9.10
C ALA A 195 5.93 14.83 10.52
N THR A 196 6.19 16.14 10.61
CA THR A 196 6.51 16.87 11.83
C THR A 196 5.31 17.67 12.34
N ASP A 197 5.39 18.19 13.56
CA ASP A 197 4.33 19.07 14.10
C ASP A 197 4.09 20.31 13.24
N ASP A 198 5.14 20.86 12.60
CA ASP A 198 5.01 22.02 11.73
C ASP A 198 4.29 21.66 10.41
N ASP A 199 4.51 20.45 9.90
CA ASP A 199 3.78 19.92 8.74
C ASP A 199 2.28 19.84 9.03
N TYR A 200 1.91 19.31 10.21
CA TYR A 200 0.51 19.27 10.64
C TYR A 200 -0.10 20.67 10.83
N LYS A 201 0.65 21.66 11.33
CA LYS A 201 0.18 23.05 11.43
C LYS A 201 -0.06 23.68 10.06
N ILE A 202 0.77 23.36 9.07
CA ILE A 202 0.58 23.81 7.69
C ILE A 202 -0.66 23.12 7.10
N LEU A 203 -0.77 21.80 7.27
CA LEU A 203 -1.90 21.00 6.82
C LEU A 203 -3.23 21.49 7.40
N ASP A 204 -3.26 21.87 8.67
CA ASP A 204 -4.44 22.45 9.33
C ASP A 204 -4.87 23.81 8.75
N LYS A 205 -3.93 24.55 8.15
CA LYS A 205 -4.26 25.79 7.43
C LYS A 205 -4.77 25.48 6.03
N LEU A 206 -4.14 24.54 5.33
CA LEU A 206 -4.53 24.15 3.97
C LEU A 206 -5.92 23.50 3.92
N THR A 207 -6.24 22.64 4.89
CA THR A 207 -7.50 21.90 4.96
C THR A 207 -8.72 22.78 5.23
N LYS A 208 -8.53 24.07 5.55
CA LYS A 208 -9.61 25.07 5.63
C LYS A 208 -10.08 25.56 4.25
N HIS A 209 -9.35 25.23 3.20
CA HIS A 209 -9.69 25.59 1.83
C HIS A 209 -10.27 24.38 1.06
N GLU A 210 -10.97 24.67 -0.03
CA GLU A 210 -11.50 23.64 -0.92
C GLU A 210 -10.37 22.80 -1.54
N PRO A 211 -10.47 21.45 -1.51
CA PRO A 211 -9.45 20.61 -2.12
C PRO A 211 -9.49 20.73 -3.64
N LEU A 212 -8.32 20.61 -4.27
CA LEU A 212 -8.19 20.64 -5.73
C LEU A 212 -9.04 19.57 -6.42
N SER A 213 -9.35 18.46 -5.74
CA SER A 213 -10.23 17.38 -6.22
C SER A 213 -11.65 17.85 -6.54
N ILE A 214 -12.10 19.01 -6.04
CA ILE A 214 -13.39 19.59 -6.44
C ILE A 214 -13.35 20.05 -7.91
N LYS A 215 -12.21 20.61 -8.36
CA LYS A 215 -12.04 21.15 -9.72
C LYS A 215 -11.31 20.21 -10.67
N LEU A 216 -10.40 19.39 -10.16
CA LEU A 216 -9.55 18.49 -10.93
C LEU A 216 -10.06 17.06 -10.93
N GLN A 217 -9.77 16.35 -12.01
CA GLN A 217 -9.87 14.90 -12.17
C GLN A 217 -8.49 14.33 -12.43
N CYS A 218 -8.27 13.09 -11.99
CA CYS A 218 -7.02 12.38 -12.13
C CYS A 218 -7.29 11.02 -12.78
N HIS A 219 -6.61 10.74 -13.88
CA HIS A 219 -6.74 9.48 -14.61
C HIS A 219 -5.38 8.85 -14.84
N GLU A 220 -5.26 7.56 -14.59
CA GLU A 220 -4.03 6.84 -14.89
C GLU A 220 -3.84 6.69 -16.40
N GLY A 221 -2.58 6.69 -16.85
CA GLY A 221 -2.22 6.45 -18.25
C GLY A 221 -2.56 5.02 -18.74
N ILE A 222 -2.05 4.70 -19.92
CA ILE A 222 -2.37 3.45 -20.64
C ILE A 222 -1.86 2.24 -19.87
N HIS A 223 -2.76 1.33 -19.52
CA HIS A 223 -2.38 0.00 -19.04
C HIS A 223 -2.18 -0.94 -20.20
N THR A 224 -0.94 -1.32 -20.45
CA THR A 224 -0.63 -2.18 -21.59
C THR A 224 -1.07 -3.63 -21.41
N GLY A 225 -1.33 -4.08 -20.19
CA GLY A 225 -1.55 -5.51 -19.90
C GLY A 225 -0.43 -6.36 -20.53
N ASN A 226 -0.81 -7.35 -21.34
CA ASN A 226 0.12 -8.17 -22.11
C ASN A 226 0.37 -7.65 -23.54
N SER A 227 -0.23 -6.51 -23.93
CA SER A 227 -0.18 -5.95 -25.29
C SER A 227 0.86 -4.83 -25.45
N ARG A 228 1.89 -4.78 -24.59
CA ARG A 228 2.89 -3.72 -24.61
C ARG A 228 3.62 -3.59 -25.95
N ASP A 229 4.11 -4.71 -26.49
CA ASP A 229 4.98 -4.72 -27.66
C ASP A 229 4.23 -4.41 -28.96
N ILE A 230 2.90 -4.56 -28.96
CA ILE A 230 2.05 -4.16 -30.09
C ILE A 230 1.59 -2.70 -29.97
N LEU A 231 1.49 -2.17 -28.75
CA LEU A 231 1.06 -0.80 -28.50
C LEU A 231 2.22 0.19 -28.62
N PHE A 232 3.38 -0.11 -28.05
CA PHE A 232 4.47 0.86 -27.89
C PHE A 232 5.63 0.55 -28.83
N SER A 233 6.10 1.57 -29.56
CA SER A 233 7.13 1.43 -30.59
C SER A 233 8.05 2.65 -30.64
N LYS A 234 9.31 2.44 -31.01
CA LYS A 234 10.24 3.53 -31.41
C LYS A 234 10.11 3.90 -32.88
N GLU A 235 9.51 3.03 -33.69
CA GLU A 235 9.15 3.34 -35.06
C GLU A 235 7.80 4.07 -35.09
N THR A 236 7.74 5.17 -35.85
CA THR A 236 6.47 5.86 -36.14
C THR A 236 5.85 5.32 -37.42
N LYS A 237 4.55 5.04 -37.39
CA LYS A 237 3.75 4.58 -38.54
C LYS A 237 2.43 5.33 -38.55
N GLY A 238 2.14 6.12 -39.58
CA GLY A 238 0.84 6.77 -39.77
C GLY A 238 0.20 7.36 -38.50
N ASN A 239 -0.80 6.66 -37.95
CA ASN A 239 -1.65 7.12 -36.86
C ASN A 239 -1.05 7.03 -35.44
N PHE A 240 0.22 6.66 -35.30
CA PHE A 240 0.89 6.58 -34.00
C PHE A 240 0.97 7.96 -33.34
N LYS A 241 0.82 7.98 -32.01
CA LYS A 241 0.86 9.20 -31.19
C LYS A 241 2.14 9.24 -30.35
N PRO A 242 2.76 10.42 -30.13
CA PRO A 242 3.90 10.54 -29.23
C PRO A 242 3.58 10.02 -27.83
N LEU A 243 4.53 9.36 -27.18
CA LEU A 243 4.34 8.68 -25.90
C LEU A 243 5.42 9.04 -24.89
N PHE A 244 5.00 9.46 -23.69
CA PHE A 244 5.78 9.35 -22.46
C PHE A 244 5.66 7.93 -21.93
N TYR A 245 6.71 7.14 -22.12
CA TYR A 245 6.77 5.77 -21.62
C TYR A 245 7.26 5.76 -20.16
N GLY A 246 8.27 6.54 -19.83
CA GLY A 246 8.83 6.67 -18.48
C GLY A 246 10.36 6.78 -18.48
N GLY A 247 10.94 7.24 -17.36
CA GLY A 247 12.38 7.44 -17.24
C GLY A 247 13.22 6.19 -17.51
N GLY A 248 12.74 5.01 -17.09
CA GLY A 248 13.42 3.73 -17.39
C GLY A 248 13.46 3.37 -18.88
N ALA A 249 12.61 3.98 -19.70
CA ALA A 249 12.60 3.82 -21.16
C ALA A 249 13.40 4.90 -21.91
N GLY A 250 14.00 5.85 -21.17
CA GLY A 250 14.86 6.91 -21.68
C GLY A 250 14.27 8.32 -21.63
N ASP A 251 13.00 8.49 -21.22
CA ASP A 251 12.37 9.82 -21.15
C ASP A 251 13.07 10.70 -20.11
N THR A 252 13.20 12.00 -20.40
CA THR A 252 13.66 12.98 -19.42
C THR A 252 12.44 13.52 -18.69
N ILE A 253 12.28 13.11 -17.42
CA ILE A 253 11.15 13.49 -16.59
C ILE A 253 11.62 14.46 -15.50
N ASP A 254 11.08 15.67 -15.53
CA ASP A 254 11.37 16.71 -14.55
C ASP A 254 10.13 17.56 -14.26
N ASP A 255 10.25 18.42 -13.26
CA ASP A 255 9.21 19.38 -12.91
C ASP A 255 9.06 20.41 -14.04
N TYR A 256 7.81 20.80 -14.28
CA TYR A 256 7.37 21.77 -15.29
C TYR A 256 7.51 21.32 -16.75
N VAL A 257 8.67 20.79 -17.15
CA VAL A 257 8.98 20.42 -18.53
C VAL A 257 9.63 19.04 -18.58
N SER A 258 9.11 18.17 -19.44
CA SER A 258 9.65 16.83 -19.69
C SER A 258 9.74 16.56 -21.19
N GLN A 259 10.57 15.60 -21.58
CA GLN A 259 10.81 15.26 -22.99
C GLN A 259 10.73 13.74 -23.21
N THR A 260 10.03 13.34 -24.27
CA THR A 260 9.98 11.94 -24.67
C THR A 260 11.31 11.52 -25.30
N SER A 261 11.63 10.24 -25.18
CA SER A 261 12.79 9.62 -25.81
C SER A 261 12.49 9.07 -27.22
N GLY A 262 11.41 9.56 -27.84
CA GLY A 262 10.98 9.14 -29.19
C GLY A 262 10.16 7.85 -29.21
N TRP A 263 9.47 7.51 -28.12
CA TRP A 263 8.47 6.44 -28.14
C TRP A 263 7.13 6.95 -28.69
N PHE A 264 6.39 6.02 -29.27
CA PHE A 264 5.06 6.24 -29.81
C PHE A 264 4.10 5.13 -29.36
N VAL A 265 2.80 5.44 -29.38
CA VAL A 265 1.72 4.49 -29.13
C VAL A 265 0.81 4.34 -30.35
N ASP A 266 0.46 3.11 -30.70
CA ASP A 266 -0.69 2.81 -31.55
C ASP A 266 -1.95 2.80 -30.70
N TYR A 267 -2.80 3.83 -30.86
CA TYR A 267 -3.98 4.03 -30.01
C TYR A 267 -5.27 3.46 -30.63
N ARG A 268 -5.14 2.66 -31.68
CA ARG A 268 -6.28 2.00 -32.34
C ARG A 268 -6.84 0.88 -31.47
N SER A 269 -8.11 0.98 -31.09
CA SER A 269 -8.73 0.00 -30.20
C SER A 269 -8.78 -1.43 -30.76
N GLU A 270 -8.86 -1.56 -32.10
CA GLU A 270 -8.99 -2.82 -32.82
C GLU A 270 -7.73 -3.70 -32.76
N ILE A 271 -6.56 -3.15 -32.43
CA ILE A 271 -5.34 -3.96 -32.27
C ILE A 271 -5.31 -4.68 -30.91
N VAL A 272 -6.17 -4.29 -29.97
CA VAL A 272 -6.35 -4.96 -28.68
C VAL A 272 -7.43 -6.05 -28.83
N SER A 273 -7.03 -7.20 -29.36
CA SER A 273 -7.93 -8.32 -29.68
C SER A 273 -8.00 -9.35 -28.54
N LYS A 274 -9.10 -9.37 -27.78
CA LYS A 274 -9.33 -10.39 -26.74
C LYS A 274 -9.37 -11.82 -27.30
N SER A 275 -9.87 -11.99 -28.53
CA SER A 275 -9.88 -13.28 -29.23
C SER A 275 -8.48 -13.82 -29.52
N GLU A 276 -7.48 -12.94 -29.60
CA GLU A 276 -6.07 -13.29 -29.76
C GLU A 276 -5.33 -13.36 -28.40
N GLY A 277 -6.06 -13.30 -27.29
CA GLY A 277 -5.51 -13.31 -25.94
C GLY A 277 -4.89 -11.98 -25.48
N ASN A 278 -5.02 -10.91 -26.27
CA ASN A 278 -4.49 -9.60 -25.96
C ASN A 278 -5.45 -8.78 -25.09
N TYR A 279 -4.93 -8.08 -24.09
CA TYR A 279 -5.69 -7.12 -23.29
C TYR A 279 -4.85 -5.92 -22.89
N ALA A 280 -5.48 -4.75 -22.99
CA ALA A 280 -4.97 -3.47 -22.53
C ALA A 280 -6.16 -2.55 -22.19
N SER A 281 -5.89 -1.47 -21.45
CA SER A 281 -6.83 -0.38 -21.23
C SER A 281 -6.23 0.89 -21.79
N LEU A 282 -6.70 1.29 -22.98
CA LEU A 282 -6.22 2.49 -23.67
C LEU A 282 -6.62 3.77 -22.93
N ARG A 283 -7.73 3.75 -22.18
CA ARG A 283 -8.37 4.91 -21.50
C ARG A 283 -9.13 5.83 -22.46
N ASP A 284 -9.88 6.77 -21.89
CA ASP A 284 -10.54 7.83 -22.65
C ASP A 284 -9.48 8.74 -23.27
N GLU A 285 -9.48 8.88 -24.59
CA GLU A 285 -8.45 9.62 -25.33
C GLU A 285 -8.34 11.10 -24.90
N ARG A 286 -9.42 11.70 -24.37
CA ARG A 286 -9.45 13.09 -23.90
C ARG A 286 -8.46 13.36 -22.76
N ILE A 287 -8.10 12.33 -22.00
CA ILE A 287 -7.10 12.47 -20.93
C ILE A 287 -5.68 12.68 -21.48
N PHE A 288 -5.47 12.46 -22.78
CA PHE A 288 -4.20 12.61 -23.47
C PHE A 288 -4.24 13.72 -24.53
N SER A 289 -5.35 13.88 -25.24
CA SER A 289 -5.45 14.85 -26.34
C SER A 289 -5.70 16.29 -25.91
N ASN A 290 -6.14 16.50 -24.66
CA ASN A 290 -6.31 17.84 -24.08
C ASN A 290 -5.10 18.23 -23.21
N PRO A 291 -4.90 19.54 -22.93
CA PRO A 291 -3.93 20.01 -21.95
C PRO A 291 -4.07 19.28 -20.61
N LYS A 292 -2.96 18.92 -19.97
CA LYS A 292 -2.95 18.17 -18.72
C LYS A 292 -1.65 18.38 -17.96
N LEU A 293 -1.71 18.14 -16.65
CA LEU A 293 -0.51 17.97 -15.84
C LEU A 293 -0.26 16.48 -15.67
N TYR A 294 0.88 16.00 -16.14
CA TYR A 294 1.32 14.65 -15.84
C TYR A 294 2.01 14.61 -14.49
N VAL A 295 1.59 13.69 -13.64
CA VAL A 295 2.20 13.38 -12.34
C VAL A 295 2.79 11.99 -12.42
N THR A 296 4.05 11.81 -12.04
CA THR A 296 4.64 10.46 -12.00
C THR A 296 3.90 9.56 -11.00
N ARG A 297 3.72 8.29 -11.36
CA ARG A 297 3.07 7.31 -10.47
C ARG A 297 3.98 6.86 -9.34
N THR A 298 5.28 6.75 -9.64
CA THR A 298 6.33 6.34 -8.72
C THR A 298 7.50 7.29 -8.84
N GLY A 299 8.31 7.38 -7.78
CA GLY A 299 9.42 8.32 -7.67
C GLY A 299 9.28 9.20 -6.44
N ASN A 300 10.41 9.49 -5.80
CA ASN A 300 10.49 10.42 -4.68
C ASN A 300 11.63 11.43 -4.97
N PRO A 301 11.34 12.73 -5.15
CA PRO A 301 10.00 13.34 -5.14
C PRO A 301 9.17 12.92 -6.36
N LEU A 302 7.84 13.10 -6.26
CA LEU A 302 6.96 13.05 -7.43
C LEU A 302 7.36 14.19 -8.39
N LYS A 303 7.22 13.93 -9.69
CA LYS A 303 7.49 14.93 -10.73
C LYS A 303 6.21 15.32 -11.44
N VAL A 304 6.01 16.62 -11.65
CA VAL A 304 4.81 17.13 -12.33
C VAL A 304 5.16 18.11 -13.43
N PHE A 305 4.65 17.87 -14.64
CA PHE A 305 4.90 18.71 -15.81
C PHE A 305 3.65 18.91 -16.65
N LEU A 306 3.63 20.00 -17.41
CA LEU A 306 2.55 20.33 -18.32
C LEU A 306 2.77 19.67 -19.69
N ASP A 307 1.72 19.10 -20.27
CA ASP A 307 1.73 18.56 -21.62
C ASP A 307 0.41 18.82 -22.34
N GLU A 308 0.46 19.02 -23.66
CA GLU A 308 -0.70 19.43 -24.46
C GLU A 308 -1.30 18.30 -25.30
N GLY A 309 -0.53 17.28 -25.67
CA GLY A 309 -1.01 16.27 -26.64
C GLY A 309 -0.22 14.97 -26.73
N THR A 310 0.74 14.76 -25.83
CA THR A 310 1.50 13.52 -25.73
C THR A 310 0.75 12.51 -24.88
N TYR A 311 0.73 11.25 -25.29
CA TYR A 311 0.09 10.15 -24.56
C TYR A 311 1.05 9.63 -23.48
N ALA A 312 0.55 8.88 -22.51
CA ALA A 312 1.41 8.33 -21.46
C ALA A 312 1.05 6.90 -21.09
N SER A 313 2.08 6.14 -20.72
CA SER A 313 1.90 4.84 -20.07
C SER A 313 1.32 5.01 -18.66
N ASN A 314 0.95 3.91 -18.01
CA ASN A 314 0.54 3.87 -16.60
C ASN A 314 1.65 4.23 -15.59
N ASN A 315 2.81 4.71 -16.04
CA ASN A 315 3.81 5.35 -15.19
C ASN A 315 3.44 6.80 -14.83
N PHE A 316 2.38 7.35 -15.43
CA PHE A 316 1.91 8.71 -15.17
C PHE A 316 0.41 8.73 -14.89
N PHE A 317 0.00 9.73 -14.10
CA PHE A 317 -1.37 10.17 -13.93
C PHE A 317 -1.58 11.48 -14.70
N SER A 318 -2.68 11.60 -15.44
CA SER A 318 -3.13 12.80 -16.12
C SER A 318 -4.10 13.57 -15.24
N LEU A 319 -3.71 14.78 -14.83
CA LEU A 319 -4.55 15.72 -14.08
C LEU A 319 -5.10 16.79 -15.01
N GLN A 320 -6.42 16.95 -14.99
CA GLN A 320 -7.16 17.88 -15.83
C GLN A 320 -8.29 18.54 -15.04
N LEU A 321 -8.82 19.66 -15.51
CA LEU A 321 -10.07 20.19 -14.97
C LEU A 321 -11.23 19.25 -15.31
N LYS A 322 -12.15 19.07 -14.35
CA LYS A 322 -13.40 18.31 -14.54
C LYS A 322 -14.28 18.93 -15.61
N ASP A 323 -14.35 20.26 -15.60
CA ASP A 323 -15.00 21.05 -16.64
C ASP A 323 -14.04 21.22 -17.82
N TYR A 324 -14.11 20.30 -18.77
CA TYR A 324 -13.24 20.31 -19.96
C TYR A 324 -13.33 21.62 -20.76
N SER A 325 -14.44 22.37 -20.69
CA SER A 325 -14.58 23.65 -21.40
C SER A 325 -13.62 24.73 -20.87
N LYS A 326 -13.13 24.55 -19.65
CA LYS A 326 -12.16 25.44 -18.98
C LYS A 326 -10.75 24.85 -18.93
N ASN A 327 -10.55 23.64 -19.46
CA ASN A 327 -9.28 22.94 -19.38
C ASN A 327 -8.27 23.49 -20.39
N SER A 328 -7.62 24.60 -20.04
CA SER A 328 -6.60 25.27 -20.86
C SER A 328 -5.21 25.23 -20.24
N VAL A 329 -4.20 25.49 -21.07
CA VAL A 329 -2.79 25.63 -20.66
C VAL A 329 -2.62 26.73 -19.62
N GLU A 330 -3.34 27.85 -19.77
CA GLU A 330 -3.28 29.00 -18.86
C GLU A 330 -3.79 28.63 -17.46
N GLU A 331 -4.95 27.98 -17.37
CA GLU A 331 -5.51 27.52 -16.10
C GLU A 331 -4.59 26.50 -15.41
N LEU A 332 -4.06 25.53 -16.17
CA LEU A 332 -3.16 24.52 -15.61
C LEU A 332 -1.82 25.12 -15.15
N LYS A 333 -1.32 26.17 -15.81
CA LYS A 333 -0.12 26.91 -15.37
C LYS A 333 -0.31 27.61 -14.02
N LEU A 334 -1.54 27.97 -13.65
CA LEU A 334 -1.82 28.51 -12.32
C LEU A 334 -1.77 27.43 -11.23
N ILE A 335 -2.08 26.18 -11.59
CA ILE A 335 -2.16 25.05 -10.66
C ILE A 335 -0.80 24.37 -10.48
N LEU A 336 -0.04 24.23 -11.56
CA LEU A 336 1.23 23.50 -11.61
C LEU A 336 2.24 23.90 -10.51
N PRO A 337 2.49 25.19 -10.22
CA PRO A 337 3.42 25.57 -9.14
C PRO A 337 2.95 25.12 -7.75
N PHE A 338 1.64 25.04 -7.51
CA PHE A 338 1.12 24.54 -6.23
C PHE A 338 1.38 23.04 -6.08
N ILE A 339 1.17 22.26 -7.15
CA ILE A 339 1.40 20.80 -7.10
C ILE A 339 2.90 20.49 -6.94
N ASN A 340 3.77 21.24 -7.61
CA ASN A 340 5.23 21.11 -7.49
C ASN A 340 5.81 21.76 -6.22
N SER A 341 4.99 22.44 -5.42
CA SER A 341 5.48 23.07 -4.19
C SER A 341 5.79 22.01 -3.15
N GLN A 342 6.78 22.30 -2.29
CA GLN A 342 7.12 21.48 -1.11
C GLN A 342 5.92 21.30 -0.16
N VAL A 343 4.93 22.20 -0.24
CA VAL A 343 3.72 22.19 0.59
C VAL A 343 2.74 21.09 0.19
N ASN A 344 2.78 20.61 -1.06
CA ASN A 344 1.95 19.51 -1.54
C ASN A 344 2.54 18.11 -1.22
N ILE A 345 3.72 18.07 -0.59
CA ILE A 345 4.42 16.84 -0.19
C ILE A 345 4.08 16.47 1.28
N LEU A 346 3.29 17.31 1.96
CA LEU A 346 2.73 17.09 3.29
C LEU A 346 1.49 16.20 3.24
#